data_AF-A0A061IKY4-F1
#
_entry.id   AF-A0A061IKY4-F1
#
_cell.length_a   1.000
_cell.length_b   1.000
_cell.length_c   1.000
_cell.angle_alpha   90.00
_cell.angle_beta   90.00
_cell.angle_gamma   90.00
#
_symmetry.space_group_name_H-M   'P 1'
#
loop_
_entity.id
_entity.type
_entity.pdbx_description
1 polymer ?
#
loop_
_entity_poly.entity_id
_entity_poly.type
_entity_poly.pdbx_seq_one_letter_code
_entity_poly.pdbx_strand_id
1 'polypeptide(L)'
;YFPADATAEMLEEWRPLMCPFDVTMQKAITYFEIFLPTSLPPELHHKGFKLWFDELIGLWVSVQNLPQWEGQLVNLFARLATDNIGYIDWDPYVPKFLELIILL
;
A
#
# COMPACT_ATOMS: atom_id res chain seq x y z
N TYR A 1 0.88 3.15 19.88
CA TYR A 1 1.03 3.98 18.67
C TYR A 1 2.48 3.99 18.24
N PHE A 2 2.74 3.94 16.94
CA PHE A 2 4.10 4.04 16.39
C PHE A 2 4.61 5.48 16.43
N PRO A 3 5.94 5.70 16.54
CA PRO A 3 6.56 7.01 16.32
C PRO A 3 6.29 7.56 14.92
N ALA A 4 6.36 8.88 14.76
CA ALA A 4 6.09 9.54 13.47
C ALA A 4 7.07 9.12 12.36
N ASP A 5 8.30 8.75 12.72
CA ASP A 5 9.34 8.35 11.77
C ASP A 5 9.35 6.82 11.48
N ALA A 6 8.50 6.06 12.17
CA ALA A 6 8.47 4.59 12.06
C ALA A 6 8.17 4.10 10.64
N THR A 7 7.33 4.82 9.89
CA THR A 7 7.05 4.49 8.48
C THR A 7 8.33 4.47 7.65
N ALA A 8 9.23 5.43 7.85
CA ALA A 8 10.46 5.52 7.07
C ALA A 8 11.40 4.34 7.37
N GLU A 9 11.58 4.02 8.66
CA GLU A 9 12.39 2.88 9.10
C GLU A 9 11.83 1.55 8.56
N MET A 10 10.52 1.34 8.64
CA MET A 10 9.84 0.16 8.09
C MET A 10 10.04 0.02 6.58
N LEU A 11 9.93 1.13 5.83
CA LEU A 11 10.14 1.12 4.38
C LEU A 11 11.60 0.83 4.02
N GLU A 12 12.56 1.39 4.75
CA GLU A 12 13.99 1.14 4.53
C GLU A 12 14.32 -0.34 4.70
N GLU A 13 13.74 -1.01 5.70
CA GLU A 13 13.95 -2.44 5.94
C GLU A 13 13.26 -3.34 4.90
N TRP A 14 12.03 -3.02 4.48
CA TRP A 14 11.20 -3.96 3.72
C TRP A 14 11.17 -3.72 2.22
N ARG A 15 11.49 -2.51 1.73
CA ARG A 15 11.64 -2.26 0.27
C ARG A 15 12.62 -3.20 -0.42
N PRO A 16 13.79 -3.55 0.16
CA PRO A 16 14.71 -4.51 -0.45
C PRO A 16 14.11 -5.90 -0.69
N LEU A 17 13.02 -6.25 0.01
CA LEU A 17 12.32 -7.53 -0.14
C LEU A 17 11.32 -7.53 -1.31
N MET A 18 11.02 -6.37 -1.90
CA MET A 18 10.05 -6.19 -2.99
C MET A 18 10.60 -6.63 -4.36
N CYS A 19 11.16 -7.84 -4.45
CA CYS A 19 11.51 -8.45 -5.74
C CYS A 19 10.28 -9.20 -6.29
N PRO A 20 9.61 -8.74 -7.37
CA PRO A 20 8.36 -9.34 -7.85
C PRO A 20 8.47 -10.80 -8.31
N PHE A 21 9.70 -11.28 -8.53
CA PHE A 21 10.01 -12.63 -8.98
C PHE A 21 10.44 -13.57 -7.85
N ASP A 22 10.53 -13.07 -6.62
CA ASP A 22 10.95 -13.84 -5.44
C ASP A 22 9.80 -13.96 -4.42
N VAL A 23 9.80 -15.05 -3.66
CA VAL A 23 8.87 -15.29 -2.54
C VAL A 23 9.00 -14.22 -1.45
N THR A 24 10.11 -13.48 -1.41
CA THR A 24 10.29 -12.35 -0.49
C THR A 24 9.27 -11.23 -0.71
N MET A 25 8.70 -11.10 -1.92
CA MET A 25 7.65 -10.12 -2.21
C MET A 25 6.43 -10.30 -1.33
N GLN A 26 5.94 -11.54 -1.22
CA GLN A 26 4.79 -11.86 -0.37
C GLN A 26 5.03 -11.44 1.08
N LYS A 27 6.26 -11.67 1.57
CA LYS A 27 6.68 -11.29 2.92
C LYS A 27 6.66 -9.78 3.10
N ALA A 28 7.20 -9.02 2.14
CA ALA A 28 7.19 -7.56 2.15
C ALA A 28 5.76 -7.00 2.21
N ILE A 29 4.88 -7.45 1.31
CA ILE A 29 3.49 -6.98 1.25
C ILE A 29 2.72 -7.35 2.53
N THR A 30 2.96 -8.54 3.10
CA THR A 30 2.38 -8.92 4.40
C THR A 30 2.81 -7.96 5.51
N TYR A 31 4.09 -7.58 5.57
CA TYR A 31 4.55 -6.60 6.56
C TYR A 31 3.95 -5.22 6.33
N PHE A 32 3.82 -4.79 5.09
CA PHE A 32 3.17 -3.51 4.77
C PHE A 32 1.71 -3.48 5.21
N GLU A 33 0.94 -4.51 4.88
CA GLU A 33 -0.46 -4.63 5.30
C GLU A 33 -0.61 -4.57 6.82
N ILE A 34 0.23 -5.30 7.56
CA ILE A 34 0.11 -5.39 9.02
C ILE A 34 0.60 -4.13 9.73
N PHE A 35 1.74 -3.57 9.30
CA PHE A 35 2.48 -2.60 10.11
C PHE A 35 2.48 -1.16 9.58
N LEU A 36 2.30 -0.90 8.27
CA LEU A 36 2.38 0.47 7.78
C LEU A 36 1.23 1.32 8.36
N PRO A 37 1.55 2.42 9.06
CA PRO A 37 0.53 3.27 9.65
C PRO A 37 -0.23 4.04 8.56
N THR A 38 -1.55 3.98 8.62
CA THR A 38 -2.47 4.68 7.71
C THR A 38 -3.21 5.84 8.38
N SER A 39 -3.26 5.89 9.71
CA SER A 39 -4.06 6.85 10.49
C SER A 39 -3.25 7.97 11.15
N LEU A 40 -2.12 8.35 10.55
CA LEU A 40 -1.38 9.55 10.97
C LEU A 40 -2.22 10.81 10.70
N PRO A 41 -2.13 11.85 11.53
CA PRO A 41 -2.89 13.07 11.31
C PRO A 41 -2.39 13.84 10.06
N PRO A 42 -3.21 14.72 9.47
CA PRO A 42 -2.90 15.43 8.23
C PRO A 42 -1.55 16.14 8.19
N GLU A 43 -1.12 16.71 9.31
CA GLU A 43 0.16 17.42 9.44
C GLU A 43 1.35 16.47 9.25
N LEU A 44 1.17 15.17 9.49
CA LEU A 44 2.18 14.12 9.43
C LEU A 44 2.01 13.17 8.24
N HIS A 45 1.07 13.40 7.32
CA HIS A 45 0.90 12.56 6.12
C HIS A 45 2.19 12.41 5.30
N HIS A 46 3.05 13.44 5.30
CA HIS A 46 4.37 13.42 4.65
C HIS A 46 5.35 12.41 5.26
N LYS A 47 5.13 11.98 6.50
CA LYS A 47 5.87 10.90 7.17
C LYS A 47 5.13 9.56 7.17
N GLY A 48 3.91 9.54 6.62
CA GLY A 48 3.04 8.36 6.56
C GLY A 48 2.90 7.87 5.13
N PHE A 49 1.66 7.77 4.66
CA PHE A 49 1.34 7.18 3.37
C PHE A 49 1.98 7.88 2.17
N LYS A 50 2.30 9.19 2.25
CA LYS A 50 2.99 9.88 1.15
C LYS A 50 4.40 9.37 0.89
N LEU A 51 4.98 8.59 1.79
CA LEU A 51 6.29 7.96 1.57
C LEU A 51 6.24 6.72 0.66
N TRP A 52 5.07 6.08 0.52
CA TRP A 52 4.94 4.78 -0.13
C TRP A 52 3.75 4.64 -1.08
N PHE A 53 2.73 5.49 -0.98
CA PHE A 53 1.49 5.34 -1.74
C PHE A 53 1.73 5.30 -3.24
N ASP A 54 2.42 6.30 -3.80
CA ASP A 54 2.66 6.40 -5.24
C ASP A 54 3.42 5.19 -5.80
N GLU A 55 4.38 4.66 -5.03
CA GLU A 55 5.16 3.48 -5.38
C GLU A 55 4.30 2.21 -5.38
N LEU A 56 3.55 1.97 -4.30
CA LEU A 56 2.75 0.75 -4.16
C LEU A 56 1.53 0.75 -5.09
N ILE A 57 0.86 1.89 -5.28
CA ILE A 57 -0.26 1.99 -6.22
C ILE A 57 0.22 1.84 -7.66
N GLY A 58 1.38 2.42 -8.00
CA GLY A 58 2.01 2.25 -9.31
C GLY A 58 2.37 0.79 -9.60
N LEU A 59 2.97 0.11 -8.61
CA LEU A 59 3.23 -1.33 -8.67
C LEU A 59 1.93 -2.12 -8.89
N TRP A 60 0.87 -1.83 -8.13
CA TRP A 60 -0.42 -2.51 -8.25
C TRP A 60 -1.07 -2.32 -9.63
N VAL A 61 -1.07 -1.09 -10.15
CA VAL A 61 -1.62 -0.79 -11.48
C VAL A 61 -0.83 -1.51 -12.58
N SER A 62 0.48 -1.72 -12.39
CA SER A 62 1.34 -2.39 -13.38
C SER A 62 1.14 -3.90 -13.47
N VAL A 63 0.56 -4.55 -12.45
CA VAL A 63 0.36 -6.01 -12.44
C VAL A 63 -0.97 -6.42 -13.06
N GLN A 64 -0.94 -7.49 -13.86
CA GLN A 64 -2.10 -8.01 -14.61
C GLN A 64 -2.45 -9.47 -14.29
N ASN A 65 -1.59 -10.21 -13.57
CA ASN A 65 -1.72 -11.67 -13.40
C ASN A 65 -2.24 -12.10 -12.02
N LEU A 66 -2.95 -11.23 -11.31
CA LEU A 66 -3.51 -11.50 -9.98
C LEU A 66 -2.53 -12.23 -9.02
N PRO A 67 -1.35 -11.64 -8.73
CA PRO A 67 -0.38 -12.31 -7.87
C PRO A 67 -0.96 -12.51 -6.46
N GLN A 68 -0.51 -13.56 -5.76
CA GLN A 68 -1.03 -13.92 -4.44
C GLN A 68 -0.99 -12.77 -3.40
N TRP A 69 -0.04 -11.84 -3.53
CA TRP A 69 0.10 -10.69 -2.64
C TRP A 69 -0.84 -9.53 -2.97
N GLU A 70 -1.52 -9.53 -4.11
CA GLU A 70 -2.37 -8.41 -4.55
C GLU A 70 -3.50 -8.13 -3.56
N GLY A 71 -4.16 -9.18 -3.05
CA GLY A 71 -5.25 -9.03 -2.09
C GLY A 71 -4.83 -8.29 -0.81
N GLN A 72 -3.61 -8.55 -0.32
CA GLN A 72 -3.07 -7.85 0.86
C GLN A 72 -2.79 -6.38 0.57
N LEU A 73 -2.35 -6.08 -0.65
CA LEU A 73 -2.12 -4.71 -1.10
C LEU A 73 -3.45 -3.94 -1.24
N VAL A 74 -4.49 -4.59 -1.77
CA VAL A 74 -5.86 -4.05 -1.79
C VAL A 74 -6.39 -3.78 -0.38
N ASN A 75 -6.17 -4.69 0.58
CA ASN A 75 -6.53 -4.48 1.98
C ASN A 75 -5.84 -3.25 2.59
N LEU A 76 -4.53 -3.08 2.31
CA LEU A 76 -3.77 -1.91 2.72
C LEU A 76 -4.36 -0.62 2.15
N PHE A 77 -4.72 -0.60 0.86
CA PHE A 77 -5.36 0.57 0.24
C PHE A 77 -6.76 0.84 0.81
N ALA A 78 -7.55 -0.19 1.09
CA ALA A 78 -8.86 -0.03 1.71
C ALA A 78 -8.77 0.60 3.10
N ARG A 79 -7.80 0.15 3.93
CA ARG A 79 -7.50 0.79 5.21
C ARG A 79 -7.05 2.24 5.03
N LEU A 80 -6.16 2.49 4.08
CA LEU A 80 -5.67 3.84 3.78
C LEU A 80 -6.80 4.79 3.36
N ALA A 81 -7.68 4.35 2.47
CA ALA A 81 -8.83 5.13 1.99
C ALA A 81 -9.79 5.48 3.13
N THR A 82 -10.05 4.52 4.01
CA THR A 82 -10.94 4.69 5.17
C THR A 82 -10.38 5.71 6.16
N ASP A 83 -9.07 5.66 6.43
CA ASP A 83 -8.43 6.56 7.40
C ASP A 83 -8.21 7.99 6.84
N ASN A 84 -8.15 8.16 5.51
CA ASN A 84 -7.72 9.40 4.85
C ASN A 84 -8.73 9.93 3.82
N ILE A 85 -10.02 9.90 4.17
CA ILE A 85 -11.11 10.39 3.31
C ILE A 85 -10.86 11.85 2.93
N GLY A 86 -10.84 12.12 1.62
CA GLY A 86 -10.63 13.46 1.06
C GLY A 86 -9.17 13.89 0.89
N TYR A 87 -8.19 13.05 1.23
CA TYR A 87 -6.75 13.37 1.09
C TYR A 87 -6.05 12.68 -0.07
N ILE A 88 -6.66 11.66 -0.67
CA ILE A 88 -6.15 10.91 -1.81
C ILE A 88 -7.18 10.98 -2.92
N ASP A 89 -6.73 11.35 -4.12
CA ASP A 89 -7.55 11.26 -5.32
C ASP A 89 -7.55 9.81 -5.81
N TRP A 90 -8.67 9.12 -5.59
CA TRP A 90 -8.84 7.73 -5.98
C TRP A 90 -9.40 7.57 -7.38
N ASP A 91 -9.92 8.64 -8.00
CA ASP A 91 -10.61 8.59 -9.30
C ASP A 91 -9.79 7.89 -10.40
N PRO A 92 -8.46 8.10 -10.53
CA PRO A 92 -7.65 7.40 -11.52
C PRO A 92 -7.60 5.88 -11.34
N TYR A 93 -7.82 5.38 -10.12
CA TYR A 93 -7.63 3.98 -9.75
C TYR A 93 -8.95 3.21 -9.65
N VAL A 94 -10.10 3.90 -9.58
CA VAL A 94 -11.44 3.29 -9.51
C VAL A 94 -11.66 2.22 -10.59
N PRO A 95 -11.33 2.44 -11.89
CA PRO A 95 -11.55 1.42 -12.92
C PRO A 95 -10.86 0.10 -12.61
N LYS A 96 -9.60 0.15 -12.12
CA LYS A 96 -8.82 -1.05 -11.78
C LYS A 96 -9.40 -1.80 -10.58
N PHE A 97 -9.91 -1.08 -9.57
CA PHE A 97 -10.59 -1.72 -8.43
C PHE A 97 -11.87 -2.45 -8.88
N LEU A 98 -12.63 -1.85 -9.79
CA LEU A 98 -13.85 -2.46 -10.33
C LEU A 98 -13.55 -3.72 -11.16
N GLU A 99 -12.50 -3.68 -12.00
CA GLU A 99 -12.03 -4.86 -12.73
C GLU A 99 -11.72 -6.03 -11.78
N LEU A 100 -11.03 -5.77 -10.67
CA LEU A 100 -10.69 -6.79 -9.68
C LEU A 100 -11.93 -7.37 -9.00
N ILE A 101 -12.92 -6.55 -8.63
CA ILE A 101 -14.16 -7.01 -8.00
C ILE A 101 -14.97 -7.92 -8.95
N ILE A 102 -14.96 -7.62 -10.26
CA ILE A 102 -15.70 -8.42 -11.26
C ILE A 102 -15.03 -9.78 -11.51
N LEU A 103 -13.72 -9.89 -11.28
CA LEU A 103 -12.95 -11.12 -11.47
C LEU A 103 -12.99 -12.08 -10.26
N LEU A 104 -13.56 -11.66 -9.13
CA LEU A 104 -13.74 -12.46 -7.91
C LEU A 104 -15.14 -13.09 -7.83
#